data_AF-A0A8C7KC56-F1
#
_entry.id   AF-A0A8C7KC56-F1
#
_cell.length_a   1.000
_cell.length_b   1.000
_cell.length_c   1.000
_cell.angle_alpha   90.00
_cell.angle_beta   90.00
_cell.angle_gamma   90.00
#
_symmetry.space_group_name_H-M   'P 1'
#
loop_
_entity.id
_entity.type
_entity.pdbx_description
1 polymer ?
#
loop_
_entity_poly.entity_id
_entity_poly.type
_entity_poly.pdbx_seq_one_letter_code
_entity_poly.pdbx_strand_id
1 'polypeptide(L)'
;MDNSKSNPVAVNVVNGHSKSDEASVTESTVESPVFCCGCLRRIRGWIPVHYKEEIGQILKLAGPVVISQLMIFLISFVSTVFCGHLGKTELAGVALAIAVINVTGLSIGSGLASACDTLISQTFGSGNMNRVGMILQRGVLILLLACFPCWALLINTEPILLAVKQSPEVARLSQLYVMIFMPALPIMLCFFLQGIIWPTVLVGVVGNILNALINYIFLYVLDLGVAGSAAANSISQYSLAVFLYCYIVWQGLHKATWEGWSADCLQEWGQFITLAIPSMLMLCLEWWTYEIGGFLAGLISEVELGAQSVVYQLAVITYMFPLGFSVAASVRVGNALGAGNTEQAKLSGKVASICAFIVSCFVSTFVLVTKDGVMGGVVRGAGKQKIGALCNLVGYYFIGFPIGVSLMFPNKMGIIGLWIGLFTCVLIQSLFLVVLLCKLDWKKASQEALVRAGVQLPERKEEQFGLEMRGNIPAVPYILNPMVPFILNPMVPHILNATVPYILNHTVPHILNPTVPFILNPTVPYILNLKVHIF
;
A
#
# COMPACT_ATOMS: atom_id res chain seq x y z
N MET A 1 34.00 -39.99 21.01
CA MET A 1 33.40 -40.32 22.31
C MET A 1 32.49 -39.16 22.70
N ASP A 2 31.19 -39.41 22.59
CA ASP A 2 30.03 -38.84 23.31
C ASP A 2 29.90 -37.33 23.60
N ASN A 3 28.73 -36.70 23.48
CA ASN A 3 27.47 -37.03 22.79
C ASN A 3 26.61 -35.76 22.78
N SER A 4 26.01 -35.48 21.63
CA SER A 4 25.06 -34.39 21.38
C SER A 4 23.67 -34.71 21.94
N LYS A 5 23.00 -33.74 22.56
CA LYS A 5 21.53 -33.72 22.68
C LYS A 5 20.97 -32.32 22.40
N SER A 6 20.59 -32.10 21.15
CA SER A 6 19.68 -31.04 20.72
C SER A 6 18.29 -31.64 20.55
N ASN A 7 17.31 -31.15 21.33
CA ASN A 7 15.90 -31.48 21.19
C ASN A 7 15.33 -30.86 19.90
N PRO A 8 14.67 -31.63 19.01
CA PRO A 8 13.80 -31.07 17.99
C PRO A 8 12.37 -30.95 18.53
N VAL A 9 11.78 -29.75 18.43
CA VAL A 9 10.35 -29.52 18.66
C VAL A 9 9.60 -30.06 17.45
N ALA A 10 8.89 -31.18 17.67
CA ALA A 10 8.13 -31.89 16.65
C ALA A 10 6.87 -31.13 16.21
N VAL A 11 6.68 -31.10 14.90
CA VAL A 11 5.47 -30.67 14.19
C VAL A 11 4.48 -31.84 14.22
N ASN A 12 3.36 -31.70 14.96
CA ASN A 12 2.34 -32.73 15.02
C ASN A 12 1.42 -32.69 13.78
N VAL A 13 1.59 -33.71 12.94
CA VAL A 13 0.63 -34.20 11.95
C VAL A 13 -0.25 -35.24 12.66
N VAL A 14 -1.57 -35.08 12.65
CA VAL A 14 -2.50 -36.08 13.21
C VAL A 14 -3.34 -36.68 12.09
N ASN A 15 -3.16 -38.00 11.88
CA ASN A 15 -4.05 -38.89 11.14
C ASN A 15 -4.19 -40.20 11.94
N GLY A 16 -5.42 -40.71 12.07
CA GLY A 16 -5.70 -42.15 12.23
C GLY A 16 -6.23 -42.68 13.57
N HIS A 17 -7.56 -42.94 13.58
CA HIS A 17 -8.37 -43.96 14.27
C HIS A 17 -7.78 -44.91 15.34
N SER A 18 -8.49 -45.11 16.47
CA SER A 18 -9.35 -46.32 16.74
C SER A 18 -9.79 -46.48 18.21
N LYS A 19 -11.01 -47.05 18.39
CA LYS A 19 -11.56 -47.89 19.50
C LYS A 19 -11.70 -47.28 20.91
N SER A 20 -12.92 -46.97 21.38
CA SER A 20 -13.94 -47.84 22.02
C SER A 20 -13.66 -48.11 23.50
N ASP A 21 -14.44 -47.51 24.39
CA ASP A 21 -14.80 -48.08 25.69
C ASP A 21 -16.13 -47.50 26.17
N GLU A 22 -17.03 -48.40 26.55
CA GLU A 22 -18.33 -48.16 27.18
C GLU A 22 -18.15 -47.87 28.67
N ALA A 23 -18.88 -46.88 29.20
CA ALA A 23 -19.35 -46.89 30.58
C ALA A 23 -20.61 -46.02 30.68
N SER A 24 -21.71 -46.67 31.03
CA SER A 24 -23.01 -46.08 31.38
C SER A 24 -22.98 -45.41 32.76
N VAL A 25 -23.89 -44.47 33.01
CA VAL A 25 -24.81 -44.41 34.18
C VAL A 25 -25.26 -42.96 34.50
N THR A 26 -26.59 -42.81 34.47
CA THR A 26 -27.51 -41.86 35.14
C THR A 26 -27.57 -40.38 34.76
N GLU A 27 -28.73 -40.04 34.18
CA GLU A 27 -29.38 -38.74 34.24
C GLU A 27 -29.55 -38.26 35.69
N SER A 28 -29.15 -37.01 35.94
CA SER A 28 -29.79 -36.17 36.95
C SER A 28 -29.99 -34.78 36.35
N THR A 29 -31.26 -34.40 36.29
CA THR A 29 -31.79 -33.14 35.79
C THR A 29 -31.41 -32.00 36.73
N VAL A 30 -30.64 -31.04 36.23
CA VAL A 30 -30.53 -29.71 36.81
C VAL A 30 -30.96 -28.71 35.74
N GLU A 31 -32.22 -28.29 35.83
CA GLU A 31 -32.73 -27.17 35.06
C GLU A 31 -32.05 -25.87 35.52
N SER A 32 -31.51 -25.11 34.56
CA SER A 32 -31.02 -23.74 34.74
C SER A 32 -31.16 -22.99 33.41
N PRO A 33 -31.43 -21.67 33.44
CA PRO A 33 -32.42 -21.06 32.56
C PRO A 33 -31.94 -20.87 31.12
N VAL A 34 -32.79 -21.33 30.21
CA VAL A 34 -32.73 -21.10 28.76
C VAL A 34 -33.06 -19.64 28.47
N PHE A 35 -32.10 -18.73 28.57
CA PHE A 35 -32.20 -17.43 27.89
C PHE A 35 -30.78 -16.96 27.52
N CYS A 36 -30.60 -16.55 26.25
CA CYS A 36 -29.35 -16.04 25.65
C CYS A 36 -28.29 -17.02 25.08
N CYS A 37 -28.65 -18.22 24.59
CA CYS A 37 -27.69 -19.06 23.83
C CYS A 37 -28.15 -19.54 22.44
N GLY A 38 -29.42 -19.31 22.07
CA GLY A 38 -30.01 -19.80 20.81
C GLY A 38 -29.55 -19.03 19.56
N CYS A 39 -29.51 -17.70 19.60
CA CYS A 39 -29.18 -16.88 18.43
C CYS A 39 -27.70 -17.03 18.01
N LEU A 40 -26.77 -17.11 18.97
CA LEU A 40 -25.34 -17.33 18.70
C LEU A 40 -25.06 -18.73 18.16
N ARG A 41 -25.76 -19.78 18.61
CA ARG A 41 -25.63 -21.14 18.05
C ARG A 41 -26.19 -21.25 16.64
N ARG A 42 -27.29 -20.55 16.32
CA ARG A 42 -27.89 -20.56 14.98
C ARG A 42 -27.00 -19.89 13.93
N ILE A 43 -26.35 -18.77 14.28
CA ILE A 43 -25.35 -18.11 13.41
C ILE A 43 -24.11 -19.01 13.19
N ARG A 44 -23.72 -19.78 14.22
CA ARG A 44 -22.59 -20.72 14.14
C ARG A 44 -22.82 -21.86 13.14
N GLY A 45 -24.06 -22.14 12.70
CA GLY A 45 -24.37 -23.18 11.71
C GLY A 45 -24.38 -22.72 10.25
N TRP A 46 -24.34 -21.41 9.98
CA TRP A 46 -24.60 -20.85 8.64
C TRP A 46 -23.35 -20.64 7.78
N ILE A 47 -22.16 -20.71 8.40
CA ILE A 47 -20.88 -20.53 7.69
C ILE A 47 -20.24 -21.91 7.48
N PRO A 48 -19.96 -22.31 6.21
CA PRO A 48 -19.28 -23.57 5.91
C PRO A 48 -17.96 -23.71 6.69
N VAL A 49 -17.57 -24.93 7.05
CA VAL A 49 -16.41 -25.21 7.91
C VAL A 49 -15.12 -24.59 7.33
N HIS A 50 -14.89 -24.75 6.03
CA HIS A 50 -13.75 -24.15 5.31
C HIS A 50 -13.68 -22.61 5.43
N TYR A 51 -14.83 -21.93 5.49
CA TYR A 51 -14.85 -20.47 5.68
C TYR A 51 -14.45 -20.09 7.11
N LYS A 52 -14.87 -20.86 8.13
CA LYS A 52 -14.49 -20.58 9.52
C LYS A 52 -13.00 -20.79 9.76
N GLU A 53 -12.44 -21.86 9.19
CA GLU A 53 -11.01 -22.12 9.24
C GLU A 53 -10.23 -20.97 8.59
N GLU A 54 -10.67 -20.52 7.41
CA GLU A 54 -10.02 -19.42 6.71
C GLU A 54 -10.11 -18.09 7.46
N ILE A 55 -11.28 -17.77 8.04
CA ILE A 55 -11.44 -16.60 8.92
C ILE A 55 -10.44 -16.67 10.07
N GLY A 56 -10.28 -17.84 10.70
CA GLY A 56 -9.33 -18.05 11.78
C GLY A 56 -7.88 -17.81 11.34
N GLN A 57 -7.49 -18.25 10.14
CA GLN A 57 -6.15 -18.03 9.60
C GLN A 57 -5.89 -16.56 9.23
N ILE A 58 -6.87 -15.89 8.63
CA ILE A 58 -6.78 -14.47 8.30
C ILE A 58 -6.66 -13.64 9.58
N LEU A 59 -7.46 -13.91 10.61
CA LEU A 59 -7.40 -13.17 11.87
C LEU A 59 -6.08 -13.36 12.62
N LYS A 60 -5.50 -14.57 12.58
CA LYS A 60 -4.18 -14.87 13.17
C LYS A 60 -3.04 -14.07 12.53
N LEU A 61 -3.18 -13.69 11.26
CA LEU A 61 -2.23 -12.82 10.57
C LEU A 61 -2.59 -11.34 10.73
N ALA A 62 -3.85 -10.99 10.47
CA ALA A 62 -4.33 -9.61 10.47
C ALA A 62 -4.16 -8.94 11.84
N GLY A 63 -4.52 -9.61 12.94
CA GLY A 63 -4.44 -9.03 14.29
C GLY A 63 -3.05 -8.51 14.64
N PRO A 64 -2.00 -9.35 14.59
CA PRO A 64 -0.63 -8.92 14.80
C PRO A 64 -0.16 -7.85 13.80
N VAL A 65 -0.59 -7.89 12.53
CA VAL A 65 -0.24 -6.83 11.56
C VAL A 65 -0.84 -5.49 11.98
N VAL A 66 -2.14 -5.45 12.34
CA VAL A 66 -2.80 -4.22 12.82
C VAL A 66 -2.02 -3.65 14.00
N ILE A 67 -1.67 -4.49 14.99
CA ILE A 67 -0.91 -4.06 16.16
C ILE A 67 0.47 -3.52 15.75
N SER A 68 1.19 -4.21 14.86
CA SER A 68 2.52 -3.79 14.41
C SER A 68 2.47 -2.43 13.70
N GLN A 69 1.47 -2.21 12.86
CA GLN A 69 1.31 -0.95 12.13
C GLN A 69 0.90 0.19 13.08
N LEU A 70 0.04 -0.09 14.06
CA LEU A 70 -0.26 0.86 15.14
C LEU A 70 1.00 1.23 15.94
N MET A 71 1.86 0.27 16.27
CA MET A 71 3.12 0.57 16.98
C MET A 71 4.06 1.45 16.16
N ILE A 72 4.17 1.23 14.84
CA ILE A 72 5.00 2.07 13.97
C ILE A 72 4.43 3.50 13.91
N PHE A 73 3.12 3.64 13.74
CA PHE A 73 2.44 4.93 13.72
C PHE A 73 2.57 5.69 15.04
N LEU A 74 2.49 4.97 16.17
CA LEU A 74 2.49 5.57 17.50
C LEU A 74 3.76 6.39 17.81
N ILE A 75 4.89 6.06 17.19
CA ILE A 75 6.16 6.81 17.34
C ILE A 75 6.00 8.24 16.81
N SER A 76 5.40 8.40 15.63
CA SER A 76 5.13 9.70 15.03
C SER A 76 4.03 10.45 15.78
N PHE A 77 3.01 9.74 16.26
CA PHE A 77 1.94 10.31 17.09
C PHE A 77 2.50 10.91 18.39
N VAL A 78 3.30 10.14 19.15
CA VAL A 78 3.92 10.59 20.41
C VAL A 78 4.76 11.84 20.16
N SER A 79 5.62 11.81 19.14
CA SER A 79 6.48 12.96 18.79
C SER A 79 5.64 14.22 18.47
N THR A 80 4.49 14.05 17.81
CA THR A 80 3.55 15.15 17.52
C THR A 80 2.89 15.70 18.78
N VAL A 81 2.47 14.84 19.72
CA VAL A 81 1.89 15.25 21.01
C VAL A 81 2.88 16.10 21.81
N PHE A 82 4.15 15.68 21.87
CA PHE A 82 5.20 16.44 22.53
C PHE A 82 5.41 17.82 21.89
N CYS A 83 5.49 17.90 20.55
CA CYS A 83 5.62 19.17 19.84
C CYS A 83 4.39 20.08 19.98
N GLY A 84 3.19 19.50 20.14
CA GLY A 84 1.96 20.26 20.38
C GLY A 84 1.99 21.11 21.65
N HIS A 85 2.82 20.77 22.63
CA HIS A 85 3.00 21.55 23.85
C HIS A 85 3.99 22.72 23.71
N LEU A 86 4.75 22.77 22.61
CA LEU A 86 5.69 23.87 22.34
C LEU A 86 4.96 25.11 21.81
N GLY A 87 3.96 24.89 20.94
CA GLY A 87 3.18 25.95 20.35
C GLY A 87 2.51 25.53 19.05
N LYS A 88 1.60 26.38 18.56
CA LYS A 88 0.84 26.14 17.32
C LYS A 88 1.73 26.18 16.07
N THR A 89 2.77 27.01 16.07
CA THR A 89 3.69 27.18 14.93
C THR A 89 4.61 25.97 14.81
N GLU A 90 5.11 25.47 15.94
CA GLU A 90 5.91 24.26 16.07
C GLU A 90 5.12 23.04 15.63
N LEU A 91 3.87 22.91 16.11
CA LEU A 91 2.98 21.83 15.70
C LEU A 91 2.70 21.87 14.19
N ALA A 92 2.44 23.05 13.63
CA ALA A 92 2.23 23.23 12.19
C ALA A 92 3.48 22.83 11.38
N GLY A 93 4.67 23.24 11.83
CA GLY A 93 5.95 22.87 11.20
C GLY A 93 6.20 21.37 11.23
N VAL A 94 5.96 20.71 12.36
CA VAL A 94 6.12 19.26 12.48
C VAL A 94 5.09 18.50 11.66
N ALA A 95 3.83 18.96 11.63
CA ALA A 95 2.78 18.36 10.83
C ALA A 95 3.12 18.39 9.33
N LEU A 96 3.60 19.54 8.81
CA LEU A 96 4.04 19.64 7.41
C LEU A 96 5.33 18.87 7.13
N ALA A 97 6.28 18.81 8.08
CA ALA A 97 7.46 17.96 7.94
C ALA A 97 7.09 16.49 7.77
N ILE A 98 6.19 15.99 8.63
CA ILE A 98 5.68 14.61 8.55
C ILE A 98 4.95 14.38 7.23
N ALA A 99 4.11 15.33 6.79
CA ALA A 99 3.43 15.24 5.50
C ALA A 99 4.42 15.13 4.34
N VAL A 100 5.47 15.95 4.32
CA VAL A 100 6.53 15.90 3.30
C VAL A 100 7.28 14.57 3.34
N ILE A 101 7.63 14.07 4.52
CA ILE A 101 8.28 12.76 4.73
C ILE A 101 7.38 11.61 4.25
N ASN A 102 6.07 11.67 4.51
CA ASN A 102 5.10 10.68 4.07
C ASN A 102 4.95 10.66 2.54
N VAL A 103 4.77 11.84 1.93
CA VAL A 103 4.60 12.00 0.48
C VAL A 103 5.85 11.56 -0.28
N THR A 104 7.02 12.01 0.15
CA THR A 104 8.26 11.83 -0.61
C THR A 104 9.06 10.61 -0.21
N GLY A 105 8.83 10.03 0.98
CA GLY A 105 9.59 8.91 1.52
C GLY A 105 8.74 7.67 1.79
N LEU A 106 7.87 7.72 2.82
CA LEU A 106 7.19 6.51 3.32
C LEU A 106 6.25 5.89 2.29
N SER A 107 5.44 6.70 1.60
CA SER A 107 4.50 6.18 0.59
C SER A 107 5.22 5.50 -0.58
N ILE A 108 6.36 6.05 -1.01
CA ILE A 108 7.22 5.45 -2.04
C ILE A 108 7.83 4.15 -1.55
N GLY A 109 8.45 4.16 -0.36
CA GLY A 109 9.13 2.98 0.17
C GLY A 109 8.18 1.84 0.52
N SER A 110 7.07 2.12 1.21
CA SER A 110 6.00 1.15 1.47
C SER A 110 5.40 0.63 0.16
N GLY A 111 5.19 1.53 -0.79
CA GLY A 111 4.84 1.27 -2.17
C GLY A 111 5.68 0.20 -2.86
N LEU A 112 6.99 0.44 -2.93
CA LEU A 112 7.97 -0.46 -3.53
C LEU A 112 8.11 -1.76 -2.73
N ALA A 113 8.12 -1.69 -1.40
CA ALA A 113 8.23 -2.84 -0.51
C ALA A 113 7.06 -3.81 -0.66
N SER A 114 5.85 -3.32 -0.98
CA SER A 114 4.68 -4.19 -1.17
C SER A 114 4.79 -5.19 -2.34
N ALA A 115 5.76 -5.01 -3.25
CA ALA A 115 6.10 -6.05 -4.23
C ALA A 115 6.65 -7.32 -3.54
N CYS A 116 7.38 -7.17 -2.43
CA CYS A 116 7.86 -8.27 -1.62
C CYS A 116 6.70 -9.04 -0.99
N ASP A 117 5.61 -8.39 -0.57
CA ASP A 117 4.42 -9.10 -0.07
C ASP A 117 3.91 -10.13 -1.07
N THR A 118 4.00 -9.83 -2.37
CA THR A 118 3.56 -10.74 -3.44
C THR A 118 4.63 -11.78 -3.78
N LEU A 119 5.85 -11.33 -4.03
CA LEU A 119 6.94 -12.20 -4.50
C LEU A 119 7.38 -13.18 -3.40
N ILE A 120 7.53 -12.70 -2.15
CA ILE A 120 7.94 -13.56 -1.03
C ILE A 120 6.83 -14.55 -0.69
N SER A 121 5.56 -14.14 -0.59
CA SER A 121 4.48 -15.07 -0.25
C SER A 121 4.27 -16.15 -1.33
N GLN A 122 4.33 -15.80 -2.61
CA GLN A 122 4.24 -16.79 -3.69
C GLN A 122 5.44 -17.75 -3.69
N THR A 123 6.66 -17.23 -3.48
CA THR A 123 7.88 -18.04 -3.44
C THR A 123 7.93 -18.94 -2.20
N PHE A 124 7.45 -18.44 -1.07
CA PHE A 124 7.30 -19.22 0.16
C PHE A 124 6.26 -20.33 -0.02
N GLY A 125 5.12 -20.02 -0.64
CA GLY A 125 4.07 -20.98 -0.97
C GLY A 125 4.50 -22.08 -1.95
N SER A 126 5.44 -21.80 -2.85
CA SER A 126 5.99 -22.80 -3.78
C SER A 126 7.06 -23.71 -3.16
N GLY A 127 7.51 -23.41 -1.94
CA GLY A 127 8.54 -24.18 -1.23
C GLY A 127 9.99 -23.75 -1.53
N ASN A 128 10.21 -22.75 -2.37
CA ASN A 128 11.56 -22.31 -2.77
C ASN A 128 12.16 -21.32 -1.76
N MET A 129 12.60 -21.83 -0.62
CA MET A 129 13.04 -20.99 0.52
C MET A 129 14.30 -20.16 0.23
N ASN A 130 15.23 -20.65 -0.60
CA ASN A 130 16.45 -19.91 -0.96
C ASN A 130 16.12 -18.67 -1.79
N ARG A 131 15.11 -18.77 -2.66
CA ARG A 131 14.67 -17.63 -3.48
C ARG A 131 14.02 -16.51 -2.67
N VAL A 132 13.47 -16.82 -1.49
CA VAL A 132 12.93 -15.81 -0.55
C VAL A 132 14.02 -14.84 -0.11
N GLY A 133 15.19 -15.34 0.32
CA GLY A 133 16.32 -14.49 0.71
C GLY A 133 16.84 -13.62 -0.44
N MET A 134 16.87 -14.17 -1.65
CA MET A 134 17.27 -13.41 -2.85
C MET A 134 16.33 -12.24 -3.17
N ILE A 135 15.01 -12.45 -3.05
CA ILE A 135 14.00 -11.40 -3.24
C ILE A 135 14.18 -10.31 -2.18
N LEU A 136 14.42 -10.70 -0.92
CA LEU A 136 14.67 -9.76 0.17
C LEU A 136 15.91 -8.88 -0.09
N GLN A 137 17.03 -9.47 -0.51
CA GLN A 137 18.26 -8.74 -0.89
C GLN A 137 17.99 -7.70 -1.98
N ARG A 138 17.28 -8.12 -3.03
CA ARG A 138 16.91 -7.25 -4.14
C ARG A 138 16.01 -6.09 -3.67
N GLY A 139 15.04 -6.38 -2.80
CA GLY A 139 14.19 -5.38 -2.18
C GLY A 139 14.98 -4.33 -1.40
N VAL A 140 15.97 -4.76 -0.60
CA VAL A 140 16.86 -3.84 0.15
C VAL A 140 17.58 -2.89 -0.82
N LEU A 141 18.21 -3.42 -1.86
CA LEU A 141 18.93 -2.60 -2.84
C LEU A 141 18.02 -1.59 -3.55
N ILE A 142 16.83 -2.01 -3.97
CA ILE A 142 15.86 -1.15 -4.65
C ILE A 142 15.38 -0.02 -3.72
N LEU A 143 15.10 -0.32 -2.45
CA LEU A 143 14.68 0.70 -1.48
C LEU A 143 15.81 1.68 -1.14
N LEU A 144 17.05 1.20 -0.99
CA LEU A 144 18.21 2.08 -0.79
C LEU A 144 18.43 3.01 -1.98
N LEU A 145 18.27 2.51 -3.21
CA LEU A 145 18.33 3.35 -4.42
C LEU A 145 17.18 4.36 -4.47
N ALA A 146 15.99 3.99 -4.02
CA ALA A 146 14.85 4.91 -3.95
C ALA A 146 15.10 6.07 -2.96
N CYS A 147 15.98 5.92 -1.96
CA CYS A 147 16.31 7.01 -1.04
C CYS A 147 16.96 8.22 -1.74
N PHE A 148 17.72 8.05 -2.83
CA PHE A 148 18.37 9.15 -3.52
C PHE A 148 17.38 10.20 -4.07
N PRO A 149 16.37 9.85 -4.89
CA PRO A 149 15.37 10.82 -5.32
C PRO A 149 14.53 11.36 -4.16
N CYS A 150 14.26 10.56 -3.12
CA CYS A 150 13.57 11.05 -1.92
C CYS A 150 14.38 12.15 -1.22
N TRP A 151 15.68 11.94 -0.99
CA TRP A 151 16.56 12.92 -0.37
C TRP A 151 16.69 14.21 -1.20
N ALA A 152 16.73 14.11 -2.52
CA ALA A 152 16.75 15.28 -3.39
C ALA A 152 15.52 16.19 -3.15
N LEU A 153 14.35 15.61 -2.90
CA LEU A 153 13.14 16.38 -2.54
C LEU A 153 13.20 16.89 -1.10
N LEU A 154 13.58 16.03 -0.15
CA LEU A 154 13.61 16.35 1.28
C LEU A 154 14.59 17.49 1.61
N ILE A 155 15.75 17.55 0.94
CA ILE A 155 16.72 18.66 1.10
C ILE A 155 16.08 20.01 0.73
N ASN A 156 15.11 20.02 -0.18
CA ASN A 156 14.46 21.22 -0.70
C ASN A 156 13.09 21.49 -0.05
N THR A 157 12.83 20.96 1.16
CA THR A 157 11.53 21.09 1.83
C THR A 157 11.10 22.55 2.01
N GLU A 158 11.94 23.43 2.56
CA GLU A 158 11.61 24.84 2.78
C GLU A 158 11.30 25.59 1.47
N PRO A 159 12.14 25.54 0.42
CA PRO A 159 11.81 26.14 -0.88
C PRO A 159 10.49 25.64 -1.46
N ILE A 160 10.20 24.34 -1.34
CA ILE A 160 8.94 23.75 -1.82
C ILE A 160 7.75 24.31 -1.03
N LEU A 161 7.85 24.36 0.30
CA LEU A 161 6.79 24.87 1.18
C LEU A 161 6.53 26.36 0.95
N LEU A 162 7.58 27.16 0.75
CA LEU A 162 7.47 28.57 0.38
C LEU A 162 6.82 28.76 -1.00
N ALA A 163 7.17 27.91 -1.97
CA ALA A 163 6.56 27.94 -3.30
C ALA A 163 5.06 27.64 -3.28
N VAL A 164 4.61 26.75 -2.39
CA VAL A 164 3.18 26.52 -2.12
C VAL A 164 2.59 27.48 -1.09
N LYS A 165 3.25 28.62 -0.84
CA LYS A 165 2.78 29.76 -0.03
C LYS A 165 2.52 29.46 1.46
N GLN A 166 3.25 28.51 2.05
CA GLN A 166 3.26 28.36 3.51
C GLN A 166 3.97 29.53 4.18
N SER A 167 3.72 29.74 5.48
CA SER A 167 4.42 30.78 6.24
C SER A 167 5.93 30.46 6.33
N PRO A 168 6.81 31.47 6.26
CA PRO A 168 8.26 31.23 6.30
C PRO A 168 8.73 30.53 7.56
N GLU A 169 8.13 30.82 8.71
CA GLU A 169 8.50 30.21 9.98
C GLU A 169 8.15 28.72 10.02
N VAL A 170 6.95 28.34 9.56
CA VAL A 170 6.51 26.94 9.47
C VAL A 170 7.36 26.18 8.45
N ALA A 171 7.69 26.78 7.31
CA ALA A 171 8.55 26.17 6.29
C ALA A 171 9.95 25.87 6.84
N ARG A 172 10.55 26.82 7.57
CA ARG A 172 11.87 26.66 8.21
C ARG A 172 11.87 25.56 9.28
N LEU A 173 10.85 25.52 10.14
CA LEU A 173 10.70 24.46 11.15
C LEU A 173 10.51 23.08 10.50
N SER A 174 9.75 23.04 9.40
CA SER A 174 9.55 21.80 8.65
C SER A 174 10.87 21.27 8.07
N GLN A 175 11.66 22.15 7.45
CA GLN A 175 12.99 21.82 6.92
C GLN A 175 13.93 21.32 8.01
N LEU A 176 13.97 21.99 9.18
CA LEU A 176 14.79 21.58 10.30
C LEU A 176 14.45 20.15 10.74
N TYR A 177 13.17 19.86 10.91
CA TYR A 177 12.71 18.51 11.29
C TYR A 177 13.09 17.48 10.22
N VAL A 178 12.84 17.77 8.95
CA VAL A 178 13.15 16.88 7.82
C VAL A 178 14.65 16.58 7.74
N MET A 179 15.50 17.59 7.87
CA MET A 179 16.97 17.41 7.79
C MET A 179 17.51 16.52 8.89
N ILE A 180 16.95 16.61 10.11
CA ILE A 180 17.34 15.75 11.24
C ILE A 180 16.85 14.32 11.02
N PHE A 181 15.64 14.15 10.48
CA PHE A 181 15.05 12.83 10.20
C PHE A 181 15.67 12.12 8.99
N MET A 182 16.17 12.89 8.02
CA MET A 182 16.65 12.40 6.72
C MET A 182 17.57 11.18 6.76
N PRO A 183 18.56 11.08 7.68
CA PRO A 183 19.43 9.91 7.77
C PRO A 183 18.69 8.64 8.18
N ALA A 184 17.56 8.73 8.90
CA ALA A 184 16.77 7.58 9.31
C ALA A 184 15.89 7.01 8.19
N LEU A 185 15.79 7.69 7.04
CA LEU A 185 14.95 7.24 5.93
C LEU A 185 15.32 5.83 5.41
N PRO A 186 16.61 5.51 5.10
CA PRO A 186 16.95 4.21 4.54
C PRO A 186 16.66 3.05 5.48
N ILE A 187 16.94 3.22 6.78
CA ILE A 187 16.69 2.18 7.78
C ILE A 187 15.18 1.95 7.96
N MET A 188 14.39 3.03 7.96
CA MET A 188 12.94 2.94 8.01
C MET A 188 12.37 2.27 6.76
N LEU A 189 12.89 2.56 5.56
CA LEU A 189 12.40 1.91 4.35
C LEU A 189 12.70 0.41 4.36
N CYS A 190 13.92 0.01 4.75
CA CYS A 190 14.29 -1.39 4.90
C CYS A 190 13.46 -2.11 5.96
N PHE A 191 12.99 -1.38 6.98
CA PHE A 191 12.10 -1.93 7.98
C PHE A 191 10.83 -2.51 7.34
N PHE A 192 10.26 -1.90 6.28
CA PHE A 192 9.08 -2.39 5.55
C PHE A 192 9.26 -3.72 4.79
N LEU A 193 10.48 -4.25 4.71
CA LEU A 193 10.74 -5.56 4.11
C LEU A 193 10.56 -6.71 5.11
N GLN A 194 10.09 -6.43 6.33
CA GLN A 194 9.93 -7.42 7.38
C GLN A 194 8.79 -8.41 7.05
N GLY A 195 9.16 -9.66 6.81
CA GLY A 195 8.20 -10.75 6.57
C GLY A 195 7.65 -11.42 7.83
N ILE A 196 8.10 -11.01 9.03
CA ILE A 196 7.78 -11.68 10.30
C ILE A 196 7.12 -10.70 11.28
N ILE A 197 5.89 -11.01 11.70
CA ILE A 197 5.00 -10.01 12.31
C ILE A 197 5.22 -9.85 13.82
N TRP A 198 5.28 -10.94 14.60
CA TRP A 198 5.43 -10.87 16.06
C TRP A 198 6.69 -10.15 16.56
N PRO A 199 7.87 -10.34 15.96
CA PRO A 199 9.07 -9.57 16.33
C PRO A 199 8.84 -8.07 16.18
N THR A 200 8.16 -7.67 15.10
CA THR A 200 7.82 -6.27 14.81
C THR A 200 6.92 -5.66 15.87
N VAL A 201 5.93 -6.41 16.38
CA VAL A 201 5.07 -5.96 17.49
C VAL A 201 5.89 -5.70 18.76
N LEU A 202 6.71 -6.66 19.18
CA LEU A 202 7.50 -6.56 20.40
C LEU A 202 8.48 -5.38 20.34
N VAL A 203 9.21 -5.28 19.22
CA VAL A 203 10.17 -4.20 18.99
C VAL A 203 9.46 -2.86 18.90
N GLY A 204 8.27 -2.80 18.30
CA GLY A 204 7.41 -1.61 18.27
C GLY A 204 7.03 -1.11 19.67
N VAL A 205 6.65 -1.99 20.59
CA VAL A 205 6.34 -1.62 21.99
C VAL A 205 7.57 -0.99 22.67
N VAL A 206 8.72 -1.65 22.56
CA VAL A 206 9.98 -1.13 23.14
C VAL A 206 10.37 0.20 22.51
N GLY A 207 10.24 0.32 21.18
CA GLY A 207 10.56 1.54 20.46
C GLY A 207 9.68 2.72 20.84
N ASN A 208 8.39 2.51 21.13
CA ASN A 208 7.50 3.56 21.60
C ASN A 208 7.83 4.05 23.01
N ILE A 209 8.16 3.13 23.93
CA ILE A 209 8.61 3.49 25.29
C ILE A 209 9.88 4.34 25.19
N LEU A 210 10.84 3.88 24.39
CA LEU A 210 12.08 4.60 24.15
C LEU A 210 11.83 5.97 23.50
N ASN A 211 10.92 6.05 22.52
CA ASN A 211 10.55 7.29 21.87
C ASN A 211 9.97 8.32 22.84
N ALA A 212 9.05 7.91 23.72
CA ALA A 212 8.46 8.78 24.72
C ALA A 212 9.50 9.30 25.73
N LEU A 213 10.40 8.42 26.18
CA LEU A 213 11.48 8.78 27.09
C LEU A 213 12.45 9.78 26.45
N ILE A 214 12.89 9.53 25.21
CA ILE A 214 13.82 10.43 24.51
C ILE A 214 13.15 11.77 24.23
N ASN A 215 11.87 11.79 23.79
CA ASN A 215 11.14 13.04 23.61
C ASN A 215 11.06 13.84 24.91
N TYR A 216 10.72 13.20 26.04
CA TYR A 216 10.68 13.87 27.35
C TYR A 216 12.03 14.49 27.71
N ILE A 217 13.12 13.74 27.59
CA ILE A 217 14.46 14.24 27.90
C ILE A 217 14.84 15.39 26.96
N PHE A 218 14.65 15.23 25.66
CA PHE A 218 15.11 16.21 24.68
C PHE A 218 14.32 17.51 24.73
N LEU A 219 13.02 17.47 25.01
CA LEU A 219 12.18 18.66 25.05
C LEU A 219 12.19 19.34 26.41
N TYR A 220 12.08 18.60 27.52
CA TYR A 220 11.91 19.21 28.84
C TYR A 220 13.20 19.33 29.66
N VAL A 221 14.17 18.43 29.45
CA VAL A 221 15.44 18.45 30.20
C VAL A 221 16.51 19.21 29.43
N LEU A 222 16.58 19.01 28.11
CA LEU A 222 17.61 19.59 27.25
C LEU A 222 17.14 20.80 26.44
N ASP A 223 15.85 21.12 26.47
CA ASP A 223 15.23 22.27 25.79
C ASP A 223 15.58 22.38 24.28
N LEU A 224 15.60 21.23 23.59
CA LEU A 224 15.96 21.16 22.16
C LEU A 224 14.77 21.43 21.21
N GLY A 225 13.58 21.70 21.74
CA GLY A 225 12.36 22.00 20.98
C GLY A 225 12.07 20.99 19.85
N VAL A 226 11.68 21.52 18.68
CA VAL A 226 11.33 20.72 17.47
C VAL A 226 12.49 19.84 16.99
N ALA A 227 13.73 20.34 17.07
CA ALA A 227 14.92 19.57 16.70
C ALA A 227 15.10 18.34 17.60
N GLY A 228 14.82 18.49 18.89
CA GLY A 228 14.78 17.40 19.85
C GLY A 228 13.79 16.31 19.45
N SER A 229 12.56 16.67 19.07
CA SER A 229 11.56 15.68 18.67
C SER A 229 11.93 14.96 17.37
N ALA A 230 12.50 15.67 16.40
CA ALA A 230 13.01 15.07 15.16
C ALA A 230 14.13 14.05 15.44
N ALA A 231 15.05 14.40 16.35
CA ALA A 231 16.12 13.51 16.78
C ALA A 231 15.58 12.29 17.54
N ALA A 232 14.59 12.48 18.42
CA ALA A 232 13.93 11.41 19.15
C ALA A 232 13.29 10.40 18.19
N ASN A 233 12.55 10.88 17.19
CA ASN A 233 11.96 10.02 16.15
C ASN A 233 13.05 9.25 15.39
N SER A 234 14.12 9.93 14.96
CA SER A 234 15.23 9.31 14.23
C SER A 234 15.90 8.19 15.03
N ILE A 235 16.23 8.46 16.30
CA ILE A 235 16.84 7.48 17.21
C ILE A 235 15.91 6.28 17.42
N SER A 236 14.59 6.52 17.53
CA SER A 236 13.60 5.44 17.63
C SER A 236 13.59 4.55 16.39
N GLN A 237 13.66 5.10 15.18
CA GLN A 237 13.72 4.29 13.95
C GLN A 237 14.97 3.40 13.90
N TYR A 238 16.14 3.95 14.26
CA TYR A 238 17.36 3.14 14.36
C TYR A 238 17.25 2.05 15.41
N SER A 239 16.71 2.39 16.59
CA SER A 239 16.54 1.44 17.69
C SER A 239 15.62 0.29 17.32
N LEU A 240 14.51 0.58 16.62
CA LEU A 240 13.61 -0.45 16.09
C LEU A 240 14.36 -1.42 15.16
N ALA A 241 15.14 -0.89 14.22
CA ALA A 241 15.86 -1.74 13.28
C ALA A 241 16.93 -2.60 13.95
N VAL A 242 17.68 -2.03 14.90
CA VAL A 242 18.69 -2.76 15.68
C VAL A 242 18.04 -3.87 16.50
N PHE A 243 16.96 -3.57 17.22
CA PHE A 243 16.27 -4.58 18.03
C PHE A 243 15.65 -5.68 17.17
N LEU A 244 15.07 -5.34 16.02
CA LEU A 244 14.53 -6.32 15.08
C LEU A 244 15.64 -7.23 14.54
N TYR A 245 16.78 -6.65 14.13
CA TYR A 245 17.94 -7.41 13.67
C TYR A 245 18.46 -8.36 14.74
N CYS A 246 18.69 -7.86 15.97
CA CYS A 246 19.13 -8.67 17.10
C CYS A 246 18.16 -9.81 17.39
N TYR A 247 16.85 -9.56 17.33
CA TYR A 247 15.82 -10.58 17.54
C TYR A 247 15.87 -11.67 16.46
N ILE A 248 15.98 -11.29 15.18
CA ILE A 248 16.06 -12.22 14.03
C ILE A 248 17.31 -13.11 14.13
N VAL A 249 18.44 -12.55 14.56
CA VAL A 249 19.69 -13.28 14.74
C VAL A 249 19.57 -14.24 15.93
N TRP A 250 19.10 -13.74 17.08
CA TRP A 250 19.00 -14.50 18.31
C TRP A 250 18.06 -15.71 18.19
N GLN A 251 16.90 -15.54 17.56
CA GLN A 251 15.93 -16.61 17.33
C GLN A 251 16.29 -17.50 16.13
N GLY A 252 17.32 -17.13 15.34
CA GLY A 252 17.73 -17.89 14.16
C GLY A 252 16.67 -17.94 13.05
N LEU A 253 15.75 -16.97 13.00
CA LEU A 253 14.62 -16.95 12.05
C LEU A 253 15.07 -16.88 10.59
N HIS A 254 16.26 -16.34 10.35
CA HIS A 254 16.85 -16.19 9.02
C HIS A 254 17.43 -17.50 8.46
N LYS A 255 17.70 -18.52 9.30
CA LYS A 255 18.46 -19.72 8.90
C LYS A 255 17.83 -20.53 7.77
N ALA A 256 16.50 -20.51 7.67
CA ALA A 256 15.78 -21.28 6.66
C ALA A 256 15.65 -20.56 5.30
N THR A 257 15.81 -19.23 5.28
CA THR A 257 15.49 -18.39 4.11
C THR A 257 16.65 -17.53 3.64
N TRP A 258 17.72 -17.42 4.42
CA TRP A 258 18.85 -16.54 4.14
C TRP A 258 20.19 -17.24 4.37
N GLU A 259 20.92 -17.45 3.29
CA GLU A 259 22.26 -18.09 3.29
C GLU A 259 23.41 -17.06 3.25
N GLY A 260 23.10 -15.76 3.16
CA GLY A 260 24.09 -14.70 2.98
C GLY A 260 23.83 -13.86 1.73
N TRP A 261 24.59 -12.76 1.57
CA TRP A 261 24.53 -11.95 0.37
C TRP A 261 25.05 -12.72 -0.85
N SER A 262 24.30 -12.69 -1.95
CA SER A 262 24.70 -13.26 -3.24
C SER A 262 24.61 -12.20 -4.34
N ALA A 263 25.53 -12.24 -5.31
CA ALA A 263 25.51 -11.39 -6.49
C ALA A 263 24.26 -11.62 -7.37
N ASP A 264 23.57 -12.76 -7.21
CA ASP A 264 22.33 -13.07 -7.91
C ASP A 264 21.20 -12.07 -7.60
N CYS A 265 21.32 -11.27 -6.52
CA CYS A 265 20.33 -10.26 -6.18
C CYS A 265 20.29 -9.11 -7.20
N LEU A 266 21.38 -8.95 -7.96
CA LEU A 266 21.52 -7.98 -9.05
C LEU A 266 20.83 -8.42 -10.35
N GLN A 267 20.36 -9.67 -10.43
CA GLN A 267 19.66 -10.20 -11.60
C GLN A 267 18.13 -10.09 -11.47
N GLU A 268 17.40 -10.22 -12.59
CA GLU A 268 15.93 -10.27 -12.65
C GLU A 268 15.17 -9.09 -12.02
N TRP A 269 15.72 -7.88 -12.10
CA TRP A 269 15.04 -6.68 -11.60
C TRP A 269 13.75 -6.39 -12.35
N GLY A 270 13.64 -6.79 -13.63
CA GLY A 270 12.47 -6.53 -14.47
C GLY A 270 11.16 -7.04 -13.86
N GLN A 271 11.14 -8.27 -13.32
CA GLN A 271 9.94 -8.82 -12.69
C GLN A 271 9.57 -8.09 -11.40
N PHE A 272 10.58 -7.74 -10.59
CA PHE A 272 10.37 -6.98 -9.35
C PHE A 272 9.81 -5.59 -9.65
N ILE A 273 10.47 -4.83 -10.53
CA ILE A 273 10.09 -3.44 -10.88
C ILE A 273 8.71 -3.39 -11.55
N THR A 274 8.36 -4.39 -12.36
CA THR A 274 7.03 -4.49 -13.01
C THR A 274 5.89 -4.61 -11.99
N LEU A 275 6.15 -5.17 -10.81
CA LEU A 275 5.20 -5.20 -9.69
C LEU A 275 5.35 -3.98 -8.78
N ALA A 276 6.59 -3.58 -8.48
CA ALA A 276 6.89 -2.53 -7.50
C ALA A 276 6.41 -1.16 -7.94
N ILE A 277 6.67 -0.73 -9.19
CA ILE A 277 6.29 0.62 -9.65
C ILE A 277 4.77 0.83 -9.66
N PRO A 278 3.94 -0.09 -10.21
CA PRO A 278 2.49 0.07 -10.12
C PRO A 278 1.98 0.03 -8.69
N SER A 279 2.57 -0.79 -7.81
CA SER A 279 2.18 -0.85 -6.40
C SER A 279 2.54 0.44 -5.66
N MET A 280 3.71 1.00 -5.96
CA MET A 280 4.17 2.30 -5.47
C MET A 280 3.21 3.40 -5.88
N LEU A 281 2.88 3.50 -7.17
CA LEU A 281 1.93 4.52 -7.65
C LEU A 281 0.55 4.35 -7.01
N MET A 282 0.07 3.11 -6.87
CA MET A 282 -1.23 2.86 -6.23
C MET A 282 -1.28 3.39 -4.79
N LEU A 283 -0.25 3.10 -3.98
CA LEU A 283 -0.17 3.57 -2.59
C LEU A 283 0.13 5.07 -2.50
N CYS A 284 1.00 5.61 -3.34
CA CYS A 284 1.31 7.04 -3.40
C CYS A 284 0.05 7.86 -3.72
N LEU A 285 -0.69 7.50 -4.77
CA LEU A 285 -1.91 8.22 -5.15
C LEU A 285 -2.99 8.20 -4.06
N GLU A 286 -3.08 7.10 -3.30
CA GLU A 286 -3.97 7.00 -2.13
C GLU A 286 -3.50 7.94 -1.02
N TRP A 287 -2.23 7.85 -0.62
CA TRP A 287 -1.69 8.60 0.53
C TRP A 287 -1.58 10.10 0.24
N TRP A 288 -1.07 10.47 -0.93
CA TRP A 288 -0.89 11.88 -1.32
C TRP A 288 -2.21 12.65 -1.30
N THR A 289 -3.32 11.98 -1.58
CA THR A 289 -4.64 12.61 -1.51
C THR A 289 -4.98 13.08 -0.10
N TYR A 290 -4.65 12.30 0.94
CA TYR A 290 -4.83 12.71 2.33
C TYR A 290 -3.86 13.84 2.74
N GLU A 291 -2.63 13.79 2.22
CA GLU A 291 -1.59 14.77 2.55
C GLU A 291 -1.82 16.13 1.88
N ILE A 292 -2.43 16.19 0.68
CA ILE A 292 -2.83 17.44 0.02
C ILE A 292 -3.72 18.27 0.95
N GLY A 293 -4.58 17.62 1.76
CA GLY A 293 -5.39 18.32 2.75
C GLY A 293 -4.55 19.07 3.80
N GLY A 294 -3.40 18.52 4.21
CA GLY A 294 -2.45 19.21 5.09
C GLY A 294 -1.89 20.48 4.44
N PHE A 295 -1.39 20.38 3.20
CA PHE A 295 -0.88 21.56 2.48
C PHE A 295 -1.96 22.64 2.28
N LEU A 296 -3.18 22.24 1.89
CA LEU A 296 -4.29 23.18 1.69
C LEU A 296 -4.78 23.79 3.01
N ALA A 297 -4.82 23.03 4.10
CA ALA A 297 -5.19 23.55 5.41
C ALA A 297 -4.19 24.60 5.91
N GLY A 298 -2.87 24.37 5.67
CA GLY A 298 -1.81 25.33 5.99
C GLY A 298 -1.92 26.67 5.25
N LEU A 299 -2.54 26.68 4.06
CA LEU A 299 -2.86 27.92 3.33
C LEU A 299 -3.97 28.75 3.96
N ILE A 300 -4.87 28.12 4.72
CA ILE A 300 -5.99 28.81 5.37
C ILE A 300 -5.53 29.38 6.71
N SER A 301 -5.04 28.53 7.61
CA SER A 301 -4.49 28.94 8.90
C SER A 301 -3.77 27.79 9.61
N GLU A 302 -2.92 28.11 10.59
CA GLU A 302 -2.29 27.15 11.50
C GLU A 302 -3.32 26.33 12.30
N VAL A 303 -4.48 26.93 12.62
CA VAL A 303 -5.56 26.27 13.38
C VAL A 303 -6.23 25.20 12.52
N GLU A 304 -6.53 25.51 11.25
CA GLU A 304 -7.09 24.54 10.29
C GLU A 304 -6.08 23.41 10.02
N LEU A 305 -4.79 23.72 9.90
CA LEU A 305 -3.73 22.72 9.75
C LEU A 305 -3.63 21.81 10.97
N GLY A 306 -3.70 22.37 12.19
CA GLY A 306 -3.75 21.60 13.42
C GLY A 306 -4.96 20.67 13.48
N ALA A 307 -6.15 21.17 13.10
CA ALA A 307 -7.36 20.37 13.03
C ALA A 307 -7.24 19.24 12.00
N GLN A 308 -6.72 19.52 10.81
CA GLN A 308 -6.46 18.52 9.77
C GLN A 308 -5.49 17.44 10.25
N SER A 309 -4.43 17.83 10.98
CA SER A 309 -3.46 16.88 11.56
C SER A 309 -4.13 15.93 12.56
N VAL A 310 -5.01 16.43 13.43
CA VAL A 310 -5.76 15.59 14.38
C VAL A 310 -6.70 14.63 13.63
N VAL A 311 -7.46 15.14 12.65
CA VAL A 311 -8.39 14.31 11.86
C VAL A 311 -7.61 13.24 11.08
N TYR A 312 -6.48 13.61 10.47
CA TYR A 312 -5.60 12.68 9.77
C TYR A 312 -5.10 11.57 10.70
N GLN A 313 -4.63 11.91 11.91
CA GLN A 313 -4.17 10.91 12.89
C GLN A 313 -5.28 9.92 13.28
N LEU A 314 -6.51 10.41 13.50
CA LEU A 314 -7.67 9.54 13.75
C LEU A 314 -8.01 8.66 12.55
N ALA A 315 -7.95 9.20 11.34
CA ALA A 315 -8.18 8.46 10.10
C ALA A 315 -7.13 7.35 9.91
N VAL A 316 -5.86 7.62 10.24
CA VAL A 316 -4.77 6.65 10.14
C VAL A 316 -4.95 5.49 11.11
N ILE A 317 -5.32 5.75 12.38
CA ILE A 317 -5.62 4.68 13.37
C ILE A 317 -6.70 3.74 12.84
N THR A 318 -7.76 4.33 12.29
CA THR A 318 -8.86 3.60 11.67
C THR A 318 -8.39 2.81 10.45
N TYR A 319 -7.55 3.38 9.59
CA TYR A 319 -6.96 2.74 8.41
C TYR A 319 -6.07 1.52 8.72
N MET A 320 -5.45 1.46 9.91
CA MET A 320 -4.62 0.32 10.30
C MET A 320 -5.37 -1.01 10.30
N PHE A 321 -6.67 -0.98 10.61
CA PHE A 321 -7.49 -2.19 10.63
C PHE A 321 -7.61 -2.80 9.21
N PRO A 322 -8.17 -2.11 8.21
CA PRO A 322 -8.14 -2.58 6.83
C PRO A 322 -6.74 -2.92 6.34
N LEU A 323 -5.73 -2.11 6.65
CA LEU A 323 -4.36 -2.42 6.22
C LEU A 323 -3.87 -3.77 6.75
N GLY A 324 -4.19 -4.13 8.00
CA GLY A 324 -3.84 -5.44 8.56
C GLY A 324 -4.52 -6.60 7.82
N PHE A 325 -5.81 -6.47 7.50
CA PHE A 325 -6.53 -7.47 6.70
C PHE A 325 -6.02 -7.53 5.26
N SER A 326 -5.61 -6.40 4.70
CA SER A 326 -5.03 -6.25 3.37
C SER A 326 -3.74 -7.05 3.22
N VAL A 327 -2.82 -6.90 4.17
CA VAL A 327 -1.57 -7.66 4.22
C VAL A 327 -1.84 -9.15 4.46
N ALA A 328 -2.73 -9.50 5.40
CA ALA A 328 -3.12 -10.89 5.65
C ALA A 328 -3.71 -11.55 4.40
N ALA A 329 -4.55 -10.83 3.64
CA ALA A 329 -5.10 -11.29 2.37
C ALA A 329 -3.99 -11.55 1.35
N SER A 330 -3.06 -10.59 1.20
CA SER A 330 -1.92 -10.71 0.29
C SER A 330 -1.08 -11.95 0.60
N VAL A 331 -0.75 -12.18 1.87
CA VAL A 331 0.02 -13.36 2.30
C VAL A 331 -0.74 -14.66 2.05
N ARG A 332 -2.02 -14.75 2.43
CA ARG A 332 -2.83 -15.98 2.26
C ARG A 332 -3.04 -16.31 0.78
N VAL A 333 -3.42 -15.32 -0.02
CA VAL A 333 -3.62 -15.46 -1.47
C VAL A 333 -2.29 -15.82 -2.13
N GLY A 334 -1.21 -15.10 -1.82
CA GLY A 334 0.11 -15.36 -2.38
C GLY A 334 0.63 -16.76 -2.07
N ASN A 335 0.55 -17.21 -0.81
CA ASN A 335 0.95 -18.56 -0.42
C ASN A 335 0.13 -19.63 -1.15
N ALA A 336 -1.20 -19.46 -1.25
CA ALA A 336 -2.07 -20.42 -1.94
C ALA A 336 -1.79 -20.48 -3.45
N LEU A 337 -1.52 -19.32 -4.08
CA LEU A 337 -1.13 -19.24 -5.48
C LEU A 337 0.25 -19.87 -5.72
N GLY A 338 1.21 -19.63 -4.83
CA GLY A 338 2.54 -20.25 -4.86
C GLY A 338 2.50 -21.77 -4.78
N ALA A 339 1.57 -22.30 -3.97
CA ALA A 339 1.31 -23.73 -3.85
C ALA A 339 0.50 -24.33 -5.02
N GLY A 340 0.11 -23.52 -6.01
CA GLY A 340 -0.75 -23.94 -7.12
C GLY A 340 -2.23 -24.18 -6.75
N ASN A 341 -2.63 -23.90 -5.50
CA ASN A 341 -3.98 -24.14 -5.02
C ASN A 341 -4.92 -22.95 -5.30
N THR A 342 -5.46 -22.96 -6.52
CA THR A 342 -6.33 -21.88 -7.03
C THR A 342 -7.65 -21.73 -6.25
N GLU A 343 -8.23 -22.83 -5.78
CA GLU A 343 -9.49 -22.80 -5.02
C GLU A 343 -9.28 -22.18 -3.63
N GLN A 344 -8.17 -22.51 -2.97
CA GLN A 344 -7.79 -21.87 -1.72
C GLN A 344 -7.52 -20.37 -1.90
N ALA A 345 -6.84 -19.96 -2.98
CA ALA A 345 -6.58 -18.55 -3.25
C ALA A 345 -7.88 -17.74 -3.43
N LYS A 346 -8.86 -18.29 -4.16
CA LYS A 346 -10.21 -17.69 -4.30
C LYS A 346 -10.91 -17.56 -2.95
N LEU A 347 -10.86 -18.62 -2.14
CA LEU A 347 -11.50 -18.64 -0.83
C LEU A 347 -10.87 -17.57 0.08
N SER A 348 -9.54 -17.56 0.20
CA SER A 348 -8.79 -16.56 0.97
C SER A 348 -9.11 -15.14 0.52
N GLY A 349 -9.13 -14.87 -0.79
CA GLY A 349 -9.47 -13.55 -1.34
C GLY A 349 -10.90 -13.10 -0.99
N LYS A 350 -11.90 -14.00 -1.13
CA LYS A 350 -13.30 -13.71 -0.78
C LYS A 350 -13.49 -13.48 0.70
N VAL A 351 -12.97 -14.38 1.54
CA VAL A 351 -13.10 -14.31 3.00
C VAL A 351 -12.42 -13.05 3.53
N ALA A 352 -11.20 -12.75 3.07
CA ALA A 352 -10.51 -11.54 3.49
C ALA A 352 -11.29 -10.27 3.12
N SER A 353 -11.87 -10.21 1.91
CA SER A 353 -12.70 -9.09 1.46
C SER A 353 -13.96 -8.91 2.32
N ILE A 354 -14.61 -10.01 2.72
CA ILE A 354 -15.80 -9.97 3.59
C ILE A 354 -15.43 -9.54 5.01
N CYS A 355 -14.40 -10.15 5.62
CA CYS A 355 -13.94 -9.79 6.95
C CYS A 355 -13.54 -8.33 7.03
N ALA A 356 -12.78 -7.87 6.04
CA ALA A 356 -12.43 -6.48 5.86
C ALA A 356 -13.63 -5.56 5.78
N PHE A 357 -14.62 -5.89 4.94
CA PHE A 357 -15.83 -5.09 4.80
C PHE A 357 -16.60 -5.00 6.12
N ILE A 358 -16.72 -6.11 6.85
CA ILE A 358 -17.37 -6.14 8.16
C ILE A 358 -16.63 -5.25 9.16
N VAL A 359 -15.31 -5.42 9.30
CA VAL A 359 -14.48 -4.61 10.21
C VAL A 359 -14.53 -3.14 9.81
N SER A 360 -14.44 -2.85 8.52
CA SER A 360 -14.59 -1.53 7.92
C SER A 360 -15.94 -0.89 8.26
N CYS A 361 -17.05 -1.64 8.21
CA CYS A 361 -18.36 -1.14 8.60
C CYS A 361 -18.46 -0.90 10.12
N PHE A 362 -17.89 -1.77 10.95
CA PHE A 362 -17.85 -1.57 12.41
C PHE A 362 -17.02 -0.35 12.78
N VAL A 363 -15.85 -0.20 12.16
CA VAL A 363 -14.97 0.96 12.36
C VAL A 363 -15.61 2.23 11.76
N SER A 364 -16.25 2.15 10.60
CA SER A 364 -17.00 3.27 9.98
C SER A 364 -18.23 3.71 10.77
N THR A 365 -18.87 2.80 11.51
CA THR A 365 -19.95 3.14 12.46
C THR A 365 -19.40 3.89 13.68
N PHE A 366 -18.09 3.81 13.94
CA PHE A 366 -17.40 4.51 15.02
C PHE A 366 -16.66 5.78 14.54
N VAL A 367 -16.12 5.77 13.33
CA VAL A 367 -15.37 6.86 12.67
C VAL A 367 -15.49 6.64 11.16
N LEU A 368 -16.35 7.40 10.49
CA LEU A 368 -16.59 7.33 9.05
C LEU A 368 -15.23 7.36 8.27
N VAL A 369 -15.03 6.40 7.34
CA VAL A 369 -13.89 6.07 6.45
C VAL A 369 -13.20 4.80 6.92
N THR A 370 -13.34 3.71 6.16
CA THR A 370 -12.25 2.77 5.87
C THR A 370 -12.82 1.67 5.00
N LYS A 371 -12.46 1.58 3.73
CA LYS A 371 -12.87 0.45 2.89
C LYS A 371 -11.84 0.09 1.82
N ASP A 372 -11.00 1.03 1.38
CA ASP A 372 -10.13 0.84 0.22
C ASP A 372 -8.89 -0.03 0.50
N GLY A 373 -8.35 0.00 1.72
CA GLY A 373 -7.09 -0.68 2.05
C GLY A 373 -7.08 -2.19 1.75
N VAL A 374 -8.18 -2.91 1.99
CA VAL A 374 -8.22 -4.38 1.85
C VAL A 374 -8.38 -4.81 0.41
N MET A 375 -9.26 -4.16 -0.33
CA MET A 375 -9.40 -4.48 -1.75
C MET A 375 -8.12 -4.14 -2.51
N GLY A 376 -7.43 -3.06 -2.13
CA GLY A 376 -6.06 -2.78 -2.57
C GLY A 376 -5.11 -3.95 -2.26
N GLY A 377 -5.19 -4.54 -1.07
CA GLY A 377 -4.40 -5.73 -0.67
C GLY A 377 -4.65 -6.96 -1.51
N VAL A 378 -5.92 -7.29 -1.77
CA VAL A 378 -6.27 -8.43 -2.62
C VAL A 378 -5.80 -8.19 -4.06
N VAL A 379 -5.92 -6.96 -4.57
CA VAL A 379 -5.41 -6.57 -5.89
C VAL A 379 -3.88 -6.65 -5.95
N ARG A 380 -3.17 -6.30 -4.87
CA ARG A 380 -1.72 -6.49 -4.73
C ARG A 380 -1.33 -7.96 -4.70
N GLY A 381 -1.97 -8.77 -3.85
CA GLY A 381 -1.69 -10.20 -3.74
C GLY A 381 -2.00 -10.99 -5.02
N ALA A 382 -3.00 -10.57 -5.80
CA ALA A 382 -3.29 -11.10 -7.13
C ALA A 382 -2.34 -10.57 -8.22
N GLY A 383 -1.47 -9.59 -7.89
CA GLY A 383 -0.56 -8.90 -8.78
C GLY A 383 -1.24 -8.18 -9.95
N LYS A 384 -2.36 -7.51 -9.66
CA LYS A 384 -3.13 -6.66 -10.58
C LYS A 384 -3.01 -5.17 -10.22
N GLN A 385 -1.86 -4.75 -9.71
CA GLN A 385 -1.66 -3.42 -9.11
C GLN A 385 -1.90 -2.27 -10.10
N LYS A 386 -1.69 -2.50 -11.41
CA LYS A 386 -2.00 -1.51 -12.46
C LYS A 386 -3.47 -1.07 -12.47
N ILE A 387 -4.39 -2.00 -12.22
CA ILE A 387 -5.83 -1.68 -12.19
C ILE A 387 -6.17 -0.88 -10.93
N GLY A 388 -5.60 -1.26 -9.79
CA GLY A 388 -5.75 -0.50 -8.55
C GLY A 388 -5.21 0.93 -8.67
N ALA A 389 -4.03 1.12 -9.26
CA ALA A 389 -3.44 2.43 -9.49
C ALA A 389 -4.34 3.34 -10.34
N LEU A 390 -4.91 2.81 -11.43
CA LEU A 390 -5.84 3.57 -12.28
C LEU A 390 -7.13 3.94 -11.53
N CYS A 391 -7.65 3.04 -10.71
CA CYS A 391 -8.83 3.31 -9.88
C CYS A 391 -8.57 4.44 -8.87
N ASN A 392 -7.40 4.41 -8.23
CA ASN A 392 -6.98 5.47 -7.30
C ASN A 392 -6.83 6.81 -8.00
N LEU A 393 -6.19 6.83 -9.18
CA LEU A 393 -6.03 8.04 -9.99
C LEU A 393 -7.39 8.65 -10.36
N VAL A 394 -8.29 7.86 -10.94
CA VAL A 394 -9.59 8.36 -11.41
C VAL A 394 -10.46 8.80 -10.23
N GLY A 395 -10.57 7.97 -9.20
CA GLY A 395 -11.43 8.30 -8.07
C GLY A 395 -10.95 9.54 -7.34
N TYR A 396 -9.71 9.53 -6.83
CA TYR A 396 -9.26 10.62 -5.95
C TYR A 396 -9.06 11.92 -6.72
N TYR A 397 -8.46 11.89 -7.91
CA TYR A 397 -8.04 13.13 -8.58
C TYR A 397 -9.07 13.70 -9.56
N PHE A 398 -9.92 12.85 -10.17
CA PHE A 398 -10.93 13.32 -11.13
C PHE A 398 -12.34 13.42 -10.54
N ILE A 399 -12.60 12.79 -9.39
CA ILE A 399 -13.92 12.84 -8.73
C ILE A 399 -13.81 13.49 -7.34
N GLY A 400 -13.06 12.88 -6.43
CA GLY A 400 -12.99 13.31 -5.04
C GLY A 400 -12.41 14.72 -4.85
N PHE A 401 -11.27 14.99 -5.48
CA PHE A 401 -10.56 16.25 -5.35
C PHE A 401 -11.33 17.45 -5.94
N PRO A 402 -11.91 17.40 -7.16
CA PRO A 402 -12.75 18.48 -7.68
C PRO A 402 -13.96 18.78 -6.80
N ILE A 403 -14.64 17.75 -6.28
CA ILE A 403 -15.76 17.92 -5.34
C ILE A 403 -15.27 18.58 -4.05
N GLY A 404 -14.18 18.04 -3.46
CA GLY A 404 -13.64 18.51 -2.18
C GLY A 404 -13.17 19.96 -2.22
N VAL A 405 -12.38 20.35 -3.23
CA VAL A 405 -11.88 21.72 -3.40
C VAL A 405 -13.01 22.71 -3.65
N SER A 406 -14.04 22.32 -4.42
CA SER A 406 -15.22 23.15 -4.67
C SER A 406 -16.04 23.41 -3.41
N LEU A 407 -16.10 22.43 -2.50
CA LEU A 407 -16.75 22.61 -1.20
C LEU A 407 -15.86 23.40 -0.21
N MET A 408 -14.55 23.15 -0.24
CA MET A 408 -13.57 23.80 0.65
C MET A 408 -13.49 25.31 0.43
N PHE A 409 -13.31 25.76 -0.82
CA PHE A 409 -13.06 27.17 -1.13
C PHE A 409 -14.35 27.93 -1.55
N PRO A 410 -15.01 27.63 -2.70
CA PRO A 410 -16.23 28.33 -3.11
C PRO A 410 -17.36 28.32 -2.07
N ASN A 411 -17.63 27.15 -1.46
CA ASN A 411 -18.71 27.01 -0.47
C ASN A 411 -18.26 27.36 0.96
N LYS A 412 -16.99 27.78 1.15
CA LYS A 412 -16.42 28.18 2.44
C LYS A 412 -16.60 27.15 3.56
N MET A 413 -16.67 25.86 3.22
CA MET A 413 -16.82 24.79 4.21
C MET A 413 -15.49 24.43 4.88
N GLY A 414 -14.38 25.07 4.49
CA GLY A 414 -13.05 24.81 5.04
C GLY A 414 -12.66 23.34 4.87
N ILE A 415 -12.01 22.77 5.88
CA ILE A 415 -11.55 21.38 5.81
C ILE A 415 -12.69 20.36 5.68
N ILE A 416 -13.89 20.67 6.19
CA ILE A 416 -15.06 19.79 6.10
C ILE A 416 -15.44 19.53 4.64
N GLY A 417 -15.36 20.55 3.79
CA GLY A 417 -15.64 20.43 2.36
C GLY A 417 -14.70 19.44 1.66
N LEU A 418 -13.40 19.48 1.99
CA LEU A 418 -12.42 18.55 1.44
C LEU A 418 -12.75 17.10 1.83
N TRP A 419 -13.06 16.86 3.11
CA TRP A 419 -13.41 15.52 3.60
C TRP A 419 -14.64 14.94 2.90
N ILE A 420 -15.69 15.73 2.65
CA ILE A 420 -16.89 15.28 1.91
C ILE A 420 -16.53 14.74 0.51
N GLY A 421 -15.63 15.43 -0.19
CA GLY A 421 -15.12 14.98 -1.49
C GLY A 421 -14.38 13.65 -1.40
N LEU A 422 -13.51 13.49 -0.40
CA LEU A 422 -12.79 12.24 -0.13
C LEU A 422 -13.77 11.09 0.17
N PHE A 423 -14.77 11.33 1.01
CA PHE A 423 -15.80 10.33 1.34
C PHE A 423 -16.55 9.81 0.10
N THR A 424 -16.96 10.72 -0.77
CA THR A 424 -17.72 10.36 -1.97
C THR A 424 -16.89 9.51 -2.93
N CYS A 425 -15.61 9.84 -3.10
CA CYS A 425 -14.68 9.05 -3.89
C CYS A 425 -14.49 7.63 -3.34
N VAL A 426 -14.18 7.53 -2.03
CA VAL A 426 -13.95 6.26 -1.34
C VAL A 426 -15.13 5.31 -1.57
N LEU A 427 -16.37 5.80 -1.44
CA LEU A 427 -17.58 5.00 -1.69
C LEU A 427 -17.66 4.44 -3.13
N ILE A 428 -17.31 5.25 -4.13
CA ILE A 428 -17.36 4.87 -5.54
C ILE A 428 -16.27 3.83 -5.87
N GLN A 429 -15.02 4.08 -5.47
CA GLN A 429 -13.91 3.14 -5.67
C GLN A 429 -14.18 1.79 -5.03
N SER A 430 -14.71 1.84 -3.82
CA SER A 430 -15.13 0.69 -3.06
C SER A 430 -16.18 -0.18 -3.73
N LEU A 431 -17.09 0.38 -4.52
CA LEU A 431 -18.06 -0.39 -5.30
C LEU A 431 -17.38 -1.03 -6.52
N PHE A 432 -16.54 -0.27 -7.21
CA PHE A 432 -15.80 -0.73 -8.38
C PHE A 432 -14.88 -1.91 -8.06
N LEU A 433 -14.10 -1.83 -6.99
CA LEU A 433 -13.15 -2.87 -6.60
C LEU A 433 -13.87 -4.18 -6.21
N VAL A 434 -15.03 -4.11 -5.56
CA VAL A 434 -15.86 -5.30 -5.27
C VAL A 434 -16.27 -5.98 -6.58
N VAL A 435 -16.76 -5.22 -7.56
CA VAL A 435 -17.16 -5.76 -8.87
C VAL A 435 -15.98 -6.40 -9.59
N LEU A 436 -14.80 -5.76 -9.53
CA LEU A 436 -13.57 -6.27 -10.14
C LEU A 436 -13.15 -7.61 -9.53
N LEU A 437 -13.14 -7.73 -8.20
CA LEU A 437 -12.77 -8.97 -7.52
C LEU A 437 -13.74 -10.12 -7.83
N CYS A 438 -15.04 -9.82 -7.94
CA CYS A 438 -16.04 -10.79 -8.35
C CYS A 438 -15.83 -11.30 -9.79
N LYS A 439 -15.29 -10.45 -10.68
CA LYS A 439 -15.06 -10.76 -12.10
C LYS A 439 -13.63 -11.22 -12.43
N LEU A 440 -12.71 -11.22 -11.47
CA LEU A 440 -11.32 -11.58 -11.70
C LEU A 440 -11.20 -13.06 -12.12
N ASP A 441 -10.51 -13.33 -13.23
CA ASP A 441 -10.17 -14.70 -13.62
C ASP A 441 -9.02 -15.22 -12.75
N TRP A 442 -9.42 -15.94 -11.69
CA TRP A 442 -8.53 -16.53 -10.72
C TRP A 442 -7.65 -17.65 -11.29
N LYS A 443 -8.07 -18.34 -12.37
CA LYS A 443 -7.22 -19.38 -13.00
C LYS A 443 -6.04 -18.71 -13.71
N LYS A 444 -6.30 -17.62 -14.44
CA LYS A 444 -5.25 -16.81 -15.06
C LYS A 444 -4.34 -16.15 -14.02
N ALA A 445 -4.90 -15.59 -12.95
CA ALA A 445 -4.11 -15.00 -11.86
C ALA A 445 -3.17 -16.02 -11.20
N SER A 446 -3.61 -17.28 -11.06
CA SER A 446 -2.79 -18.37 -10.54
C SER A 446 -1.64 -18.76 -11.46
N GLN A 447 -1.90 -18.85 -12.77
CA GLN A 447 -0.84 -19.10 -13.75
C GLN A 447 0.20 -17.97 -13.78
N GLU A 448 -0.24 -16.70 -13.75
CA GLU A 448 0.66 -15.54 -13.67
C GLU A 448 1.50 -15.56 -12.39
N ALA A 449 0.94 -16.00 -11.26
CA ALA A 449 1.67 -16.17 -10.01
C ALA A 449 2.73 -17.28 -10.08
N LEU A 450 2.41 -18.42 -10.69
CA LEU A 450 3.36 -19.52 -10.87
C LEU A 450 4.55 -19.12 -11.75
N VAL A 451 4.30 -18.37 -12.83
CA VAL A 451 5.37 -17.83 -13.69
C VAL A 451 6.26 -16.85 -12.92
N ARG A 452 5.68 -15.97 -12.09
CA ARG A 452 6.44 -15.04 -11.23
C ARG A 452 7.26 -15.76 -10.16
N ALA A 453 6.79 -16.90 -9.68
CA ALA A 453 7.49 -17.77 -8.74
C ALA A 453 8.61 -18.62 -9.41
N GLY A 454 8.82 -18.48 -10.72
CA GLY A 454 9.84 -19.22 -11.46
C GLY A 454 9.48 -20.67 -11.79
N VAL A 455 8.20 -21.04 -11.69
CA VAL A 455 7.71 -22.40 -12.01
C VAL A 455 7.43 -22.50 -13.51
N GLN A 456 8.03 -23.50 -14.18
CA GLN A 456 7.73 -23.80 -15.59
C GLN A 456 6.37 -24.53 -15.68
N LEU A 457 5.42 -23.93 -16.39
CA LEU A 457 4.11 -24.53 -16.64
C LEU A 457 4.17 -25.42 -17.89
N PRO A 458 3.46 -26.57 -17.91
CA PRO A 458 3.32 -27.36 -19.13
C PRO A 458 2.59 -26.53 -20.20
N GLU A 459 3.19 -26.44 -21.40
CA GLU A 459 2.60 -25.72 -22.53
C GLU A 459 1.21 -26.27 -22.85
N ARG A 460 0.25 -25.36 -22.95
CA ARG A 460 -1.14 -25.71 -23.27
C ARG A 460 -1.21 -25.96 -24.78
N LYS A 461 -1.66 -27.15 -25.20
CA LYS A 461 -1.91 -27.54 -26.61
C LYS A 461 -2.90 -26.63 -27.38
N GLU A 462 -3.39 -25.54 -26.79
CA GLU A 462 -4.38 -24.65 -27.40
C GLU A 462 -3.77 -23.65 -28.42
N GLU A 463 -2.44 -23.43 -28.43
CA GLU A 463 -1.82 -22.48 -29.39
C GLU A 463 -1.55 -23.07 -30.78
N GLN A 464 -1.59 -24.39 -30.95
CA GLN A 464 -1.41 -25.03 -32.25
C GLN A 464 -2.61 -24.81 -33.19
N PHE A 465 -3.81 -24.55 -32.64
CA PHE A 465 -5.03 -24.30 -33.42
C PHE A 465 -5.16 -22.85 -33.90
N GLY A 466 -4.47 -21.90 -33.24
CA GLY A 466 -4.51 -20.48 -33.59
C GLY A 466 -3.48 -20.05 -34.64
N LEU A 467 -2.41 -20.84 -34.82
CA LEU A 467 -1.33 -20.54 -35.77
C LEU A 467 -1.66 -20.96 -37.22
N GLU A 468 -2.55 -21.92 -37.44
CA GLU A 468 -3.02 -22.27 -38.80
C GLU A 468 -3.94 -21.19 -39.42
N MET A 469 -4.60 -20.37 -38.60
CA MET A 469 -5.49 -19.30 -39.08
C MET A 469 -4.79 -17.97 -39.38
N ARG A 470 -3.52 -17.81 -38.97
CA ARG A 470 -2.75 -16.56 -39.18
C ARG A 470 -1.99 -16.48 -40.52
N GLY A 471 -2.09 -17.51 -41.35
CA GLY A 471 -1.35 -17.60 -42.62
C GLY A 471 -1.73 -16.60 -43.73
N ASN A 472 -2.79 -15.81 -43.57
CA ASN A 472 -3.39 -15.06 -44.71
C ASN A 472 -3.72 -13.58 -44.43
N ILE A 473 -2.83 -12.79 -43.81
CA ILE A 473 -2.99 -11.32 -43.80
C ILE A 473 -1.63 -10.65 -44.10
N PRO A 474 -1.51 -9.82 -45.16
CA PRO A 474 -0.26 -9.14 -45.49
C PRO A 474 0.08 -8.03 -44.48
N ALA A 475 1.35 -7.93 -44.12
CA ALA A 475 1.88 -7.00 -43.14
C ALA A 475 1.94 -5.55 -43.66
N VAL A 476 1.40 -4.60 -42.90
CA VAL A 476 1.59 -3.15 -43.10
C VAL A 476 2.70 -2.68 -42.15
N PRO A 477 3.71 -1.92 -42.63
CA PRO A 477 4.81 -1.46 -41.80
C PRO A 477 4.40 -0.29 -40.90
N TYR A 478 4.40 -0.49 -39.57
CA TYR A 478 4.25 0.57 -38.59
C TYR A 478 5.60 1.25 -38.31
N ILE A 479 5.82 2.41 -38.90
CA ILE A 479 6.85 3.38 -38.48
C ILE A 479 6.09 4.57 -37.87
N LEU A 480 5.90 4.57 -36.54
CA LEU A 480 5.78 5.76 -35.67
C LEU A 480 5.41 5.35 -34.23
N ASN A 481 6.42 5.43 -33.34
CA ASN A 481 6.39 5.72 -31.90
C ASN A 481 5.87 4.66 -30.87
N PRO A 482 6.65 4.27 -29.81
CA PRO A 482 6.27 3.20 -28.87
C PRO A 482 5.32 3.57 -27.70
N MET A 483 4.95 4.84 -27.46
CA MET A 483 4.30 5.23 -26.19
C MET A 483 2.81 5.58 -26.24
N VAL A 484 2.18 5.70 -27.40
CA VAL A 484 0.81 6.27 -27.49
C VAL A 484 -0.32 5.23 -27.57
N PRO A 485 -0.19 4.04 -28.19
CA PRO A 485 -1.30 3.09 -28.26
C PRO A 485 -1.56 2.28 -26.97
N PHE A 486 -0.64 2.29 -26.01
CA PHE A 486 -0.71 1.39 -24.85
C PHE A 486 -1.73 1.81 -23.78
N ILE A 487 -2.16 3.08 -23.78
CA ILE A 487 -3.06 3.65 -22.77
C ILE A 487 -4.54 3.54 -23.18
N LEU A 488 -4.84 3.49 -24.48
CA LEU A 488 -6.20 3.71 -24.99
C LEU A 488 -6.90 2.47 -25.58
N ASN A 489 -6.15 1.42 -25.92
CA ASN A 489 -6.68 0.37 -26.81
C ASN A 489 -7.87 -0.47 -26.28
N PRO A 490 -8.13 -0.66 -24.96
CA PRO A 490 -9.27 -1.48 -24.55
C PRO A 490 -10.64 -0.79 -24.70
N MET A 491 -10.71 0.55 -24.82
CA MET A 491 -11.98 1.31 -24.76
C MET A 491 -12.27 2.17 -25.99
N VAL A 492 -11.29 2.38 -26.87
CA VAL A 492 -11.42 3.22 -28.07
C VAL A 492 -12.60 2.83 -28.99
N PRO A 493 -12.87 1.55 -29.30
CA PRO A 493 -13.97 1.22 -30.21
C PRO A 493 -15.36 1.54 -29.64
N HIS A 494 -15.53 1.50 -28.31
CA HIS A 494 -16.83 1.72 -27.67
C HIS A 494 -17.12 3.20 -27.42
N ILE A 495 -16.10 4.02 -27.17
CA ILE A 495 -16.24 5.47 -26.96
C ILE A 495 -16.39 6.23 -28.29
N LEU A 496 -15.61 5.84 -29.32
CA LEU A 496 -15.67 6.51 -30.63
C LEU A 496 -17.02 6.34 -31.34
N ASN A 497 -17.66 5.18 -31.20
CA ASN A 497 -18.92 4.92 -31.92
C ASN A 497 -20.13 5.62 -31.28
N ALA A 498 -20.04 6.01 -30.00
CA ALA A 498 -21.17 6.61 -29.26
C ALA A 498 -21.07 8.13 -29.09
N THR A 499 -19.85 8.69 -28.99
CA THR A 499 -19.68 10.08 -28.50
C THR A 499 -19.10 11.04 -29.56
N VAL A 500 -18.39 10.53 -30.57
CA VAL A 500 -17.63 11.36 -31.52
C VAL A 500 -18.50 12.13 -32.52
N PRO A 501 -19.62 11.59 -33.07
CA PRO A 501 -20.51 12.37 -33.93
C PRO A 501 -21.17 13.55 -33.20
N TYR A 502 -21.42 13.40 -31.90
CA TYR A 502 -22.10 14.42 -31.08
C TYR A 502 -21.19 15.61 -30.74
N ILE A 503 -19.91 15.35 -30.49
CA ILE A 503 -18.91 16.39 -30.15
C ILE A 503 -18.40 17.10 -31.41
N LEU A 504 -18.16 16.38 -32.51
CA LEU A 504 -17.61 17.00 -33.73
C LEU A 504 -18.56 18.03 -34.36
N ASN A 505 -19.87 17.80 -34.32
CA ASN A 505 -20.83 18.69 -35.00
C ASN A 505 -21.11 19.99 -34.22
N HIS A 506 -20.93 19.99 -32.90
CA HIS A 506 -21.30 21.14 -32.05
C HIS A 506 -20.12 22.01 -31.58
N THR A 507 -18.91 21.46 -31.48
CA THR A 507 -17.81 22.15 -30.78
C THR A 507 -16.65 22.57 -31.69
N VAL A 508 -16.43 21.88 -32.80
CA VAL A 508 -15.28 22.06 -33.69
C VAL A 508 -15.25 23.43 -34.42
N PRO A 509 -16.38 23.99 -34.93
CA PRO A 509 -16.36 25.30 -35.59
C PRO A 509 -16.00 26.46 -34.65
N HIS A 510 -16.37 26.36 -33.36
CA HIS A 510 -16.13 27.40 -32.36
C HIS A 510 -14.68 27.46 -31.86
N ILE A 511 -13.97 26.33 -31.91
CA ILE A 511 -12.58 26.25 -31.45
C ILE A 511 -11.60 26.62 -32.57
N LEU A 512 -11.82 26.17 -33.81
CA LEU A 512 -10.84 26.33 -34.89
C LEU A 512 -10.76 27.75 -35.48
N ASN A 513 -11.88 28.46 -35.58
CA ASN A 513 -11.90 29.76 -36.27
C ASN A 513 -11.00 30.85 -35.63
N PRO A 514 -10.90 30.99 -34.29
CA PRO A 514 -10.00 31.97 -33.67
C PRO A 514 -8.52 31.53 -33.59
N THR A 515 -8.19 30.25 -33.77
CA THR A 515 -6.82 29.73 -33.53
C THR A 515 -5.97 29.59 -34.80
N VAL A 516 -6.59 29.53 -35.97
CA VAL A 516 -5.90 29.36 -37.27
C VAL A 516 -4.87 30.47 -37.59
N PRO A 517 -5.11 31.77 -37.30
CA PRO A 517 -4.11 32.81 -37.56
C PRO A 517 -2.86 32.73 -36.66
N PHE A 518 -2.98 32.17 -35.45
CA PHE A 518 -1.90 32.12 -34.46
C PHE A 518 -0.88 31.00 -34.76
N ILE A 519 -1.34 29.91 -35.37
CA ILE A 519 -0.51 28.74 -35.68
C ILE A 519 0.29 28.95 -36.98
N LEU A 520 -0.26 29.68 -37.95
CA LEU A 520 0.36 29.83 -39.28
C LEU A 520 1.44 30.92 -39.37
N ASN A 521 1.42 31.93 -38.50
CA ASN A 521 2.32 33.09 -38.63
C ASN A 521 3.80 32.82 -38.24
N PRO A 522 4.13 31.98 -37.23
CA PRO A 522 5.53 31.76 -36.85
C PRO A 522 6.32 30.86 -37.81
N THR A 523 5.66 30.08 -38.67
CA THR A 523 6.29 28.94 -39.39
C THR A 523 6.56 29.20 -40.87
N VAL A 524 6.03 30.29 -41.45
CA VAL A 524 6.12 30.57 -42.89
C VAL A 524 7.49 31.10 -43.35
N PRO A 525 8.27 31.89 -42.58
CA PRO A 525 9.57 32.38 -43.07
C PRO A 525 10.67 31.30 -43.13
N TYR A 526 10.53 30.19 -42.42
CA TYR A 526 11.57 29.14 -42.31
C TYR A 526 11.50 28.07 -43.42
N ILE A 527 10.33 27.86 -44.02
CA ILE A 527 10.14 26.82 -45.05
C ILE A 527 10.52 27.33 -46.47
N LEU A 528 10.57 28.66 -46.67
CA LEU A 528 10.87 29.26 -47.98
C LEU A 528 12.37 29.42 -48.30
N ASN A 529 13.28 29.16 -47.35
CA ASN A 529 14.72 29.42 -47.51
C ASN A 529 15.61 28.19 -47.79
N LEU A 530 15.04 27.02 -48.12
CA LEU A 530 15.82 25.78 -48.30
C LEU A 530 15.83 25.23 -49.74
N LYS A 531 15.89 26.13 -50.73
CA LYS A 531 16.31 25.79 -52.10
C LYS A 531 17.46 26.71 -52.54
N VAL A 532 18.46 26.05 -53.15
CA VAL A 532 19.56 26.57 -54.01
C VAL A 532 20.92 26.82 -53.33
N HIS A 533 21.85 25.86 -53.53
CA HIS A 533 23.22 26.03 -54.05
C HIS A 533 23.90 24.64 -54.10
N ILE A 534 23.82 23.91 -55.23
CA ILE A 534 24.86 23.75 -56.28
C ILE A 534 26.21 23.23 -55.75
N PHE A 535 26.50 21.93 -55.96
CA PHE A 535 27.34 21.43 -57.06
C PHE A 535 26.94 20.00 -57.43
#